data_AF-A0A0C3E480-F1
#
_entry.id   AF-A0A0C3E480-F1
#
_cell.length_a   1.000
_cell.length_b   1.000
_cell.length_c   1.000
_cell.angle_alpha   90.00
_cell.angle_beta   90.00
_cell.angle_gamma   90.00
#
_symmetry.space_group_name_H-M   'P 1'
#
loop_
_entity.id
_entity.type
_entity.pdbx_description
1 polymer ?
#
loop_
_entity_poly.entity_id
_entity_poly.type
_entity_poly.pdbx_seq_one_letter_code
_entity_poly.pdbx_strand_id
1 'polypeptide(L)'
;MHGATPCGSGLFFTPENYGCKFLSIPFLCFAGRNRHLCTFNTTDNLPILEDYQVPNAAVEAVNLALANLEPAWAGYNTGTAHPNANRDAISPITGLWTEAVNLTAPADREVEALTFIRPSDKSPIASYTSYAMHPVMSYLTGYTSADWPGAMTRWVANSFGNNMVAIYSQQASGDVNPRWLRTTTNDLLSQRHDYITNYETDHETVEVAVRNFTLPLMRADPVYIRQVFDNIQALGIVVAEEVICVMSETNEWQEAPTIWGKQQNATCPGRKRLDNLIVNRAGRPGNYTTAGVPPITDLHWCVGHW
;
A
#
# COMPACT_ATOMS: atom_id res chain seq x y z
N MET A 1 -10.14 -22.92 -4.27
CA MET A 1 -10.03 -21.92 -3.19
C MET A 1 -8.60 -21.46 -3.13
N HIS A 2 -8.24 -20.46 -3.93
CA HIS A 2 -6.96 -19.78 -3.83
C HIS A 2 -7.07 -18.82 -2.65
N GLY A 3 -6.28 -19.07 -1.60
CA GLY A 3 -6.26 -18.24 -0.41
C GLY A 3 -5.53 -16.95 -0.73
N ALA A 4 -6.26 -15.84 -0.73
CA ALA A 4 -5.66 -14.52 -0.53
C ALA A 4 -4.95 -14.54 0.83
N THR A 5 -3.66 -14.27 0.85
CA THR A 5 -2.95 -13.94 2.08
C THR A 5 -3.52 -12.62 2.59
N PRO A 6 -4.02 -12.56 3.84
CA PRO A 6 -4.45 -11.29 4.41
C PRO A 6 -3.20 -10.44 4.66
N CYS A 7 -2.91 -9.52 3.73
CA CYS A 7 -2.00 -8.41 4.02
C CYS A 7 -2.74 -7.42 4.91
N GLY A 8 -3.00 -7.82 6.16
CA GLY A 8 -3.35 -6.89 7.22
C GLY A 8 -2.11 -6.10 7.63
N SER A 9 -2.31 -4.90 8.18
CA SER A 9 -1.28 -4.11 8.83
C SER A 9 -0.72 -4.88 10.04
N GLY A 10 0.34 -5.65 9.79
CA GLY A 10 1.03 -6.50 10.77
C GLY A 10 2.54 -6.46 10.59
N LEU A 11 3.26 -6.51 11.71
CA LEU A 11 4.71 -6.67 11.73
C LEU A 11 5.05 -8.11 11.28
N PHE A 12 5.56 -8.26 10.06
CA PHE A 12 6.05 -9.54 9.56
C PHE A 12 7.44 -9.84 10.14
N PHE A 13 7.53 -10.86 10.99
CA PHE A 13 8.78 -11.59 11.20
C PHE A 13 8.72 -12.86 10.37
N THR A 14 9.35 -12.88 9.20
CA THR A 14 9.62 -14.15 8.52
C THR A 14 11.11 -14.46 8.55
N PRO A 15 11.52 -15.67 8.98
CA PRO A 15 12.85 -16.17 8.69
C PRO A 15 12.86 -16.57 7.21
N GLU A 16 13.76 -15.96 6.44
CA GLU A 16 14.34 -16.43 5.18
C GLU A 16 13.46 -17.33 4.28
N ASN A 17 12.99 -16.81 3.11
CA ASN A 17 12.92 -17.52 1.80
C ASN A 17 11.87 -16.98 0.79
N TYR A 18 11.68 -15.67 0.68
CA TYR A 18 11.12 -15.08 -0.55
C TYR A 18 11.93 -13.85 -0.93
N GLY A 19 12.45 -13.82 -2.16
CA GLY A 19 13.35 -12.77 -2.66
C GLY A 19 12.72 -11.39 -2.88
N CYS A 20 11.61 -11.07 -2.20
CA CYS A 20 11.02 -9.75 -2.17
C CYS A 20 11.42 -9.09 -0.84
N LYS A 21 12.43 -8.21 -0.88
CA LYS A 21 12.82 -7.38 0.26
C LYS A 21 11.93 -6.14 0.27
N PHE A 22 10.89 -6.15 1.09
CA PHE A 22 9.96 -5.02 1.28
C PHE A 22 10.59 -3.98 2.23
N LEU A 23 10.62 -2.71 1.83
CA LEU A 23 11.01 -1.58 2.68
C LEU A 23 9.83 -0.61 2.80
N SER A 24 9.69 0.01 3.97
CA SER A 24 8.41 0.19 4.67
C SER A 24 8.33 1.55 5.38
N ILE A 25 7.35 2.42 5.09
CA ILE A 25 7.00 3.68 5.83
C ILE A 25 5.52 4.06 5.53
N PRO A 26 4.61 4.43 6.48
CA PRO A 26 4.76 5.50 7.48
C PRO A 26 4.31 5.17 8.92
N PHE A 27 4.96 5.87 9.85
CA PHE A 27 4.88 5.66 11.28
C PHE A 27 3.75 6.48 11.94
N LEU A 28 2.93 5.80 12.74
CA LEU A 28 2.21 6.40 13.85
C LEU A 28 2.65 5.66 15.12
N CYS A 29 2.82 6.36 16.23
CA CYS A 29 2.82 5.76 17.57
C CYS A 29 1.73 6.48 18.36
N PHE A 30 0.66 5.78 18.70
CA PHE A 30 -0.18 6.22 19.81
C PHE A 30 0.64 6.16 21.09
N ALA A 31 0.82 7.26 21.80
CA ALA A 31 1.49 7.25 23.10
C ALA A 31 0.44 7.16 24.22
N GLY A 32 -0.14 5.97 24.40
CA GLY A 32 -0.81 5.59 25.64
C GLY A 32 0.13 4.66 26.42
N ARG A 33 0.26 4.84 27.74
CA ARG A 33 1.13 4.01 28.62
C ARG A 33 1.06 2.53 28.16
N ASN A 34 2.12 2.04 27.51
CA ASN A 34 2.32 0.67 27.01
C ASN A 34 1.68 0.21 25.68
N ARG A 35 1.35 1.07 24.71
CA ARG A 35 0.84 0.61 23.39
C ARG A 35 1.44 1.39 22.23
N HIS A 36 2.23 0.75 21.37
CA HIS A 36 2.73 1.31 20.10
C HIS A 36 2.21 0.45 18.94
N LEU A 37 1.66 1.07 17.89
CA LEU A 37 1.21 0.38 16.67
C LEU A 37 1.90 0.99 15.46
N CYS A 38 2.81 0.25 14.83
CA CYS A 38 3.44 0.65 13.58
C CYS A 38 2.68 0.05 12.39
N THR A 39 2.28 0.88 11.44
CA THR A 39 1.69 0.45 10.17
C THR A 39 2.69 0.63 9.03
N PHE A 40 2.57 -0.19 7.98
CA PHE A 40 3.51 -0.21 6.87
C PHE A 40 2.75 -0.04 5.55
N ASN A 41 3.25 0.81 4.66
CA ASN A 41 2.84 0.80 3.25
C ASN A 41 3.80 -0.09 2.46
N THR A 42 3.25 -0.92 1.58
CA THR A 42 4.01 -1.75 0.64
C THR A 42 4.45 -0.90 -0.55
N THR A 43 5.42 -0.01 -0.38
CA THR A 43 6.04 0.69 -1.52
C THR A 43 7.13 -0.19 -2.11
N ASP A 44 6.94 -0.67 -3.33
CA ASP A 44 7.85 -1.67 -3.92
C ASP A 44 9.10 -1.06 -4.60
N ASN A 45 9.36 0.23 -4.37
CA ASN A 45 10.35 0.99 -5.13
C ASN A 45 11.34 1.83 -4.28
N LEU A 46 11.70 1.32 -3.11
CA LEU A 46 12.72 1.94 -2.26
C LEU A 46 14.10 1.30 -2.47
N PRO A 47 15.20 2.08 -2.43
CA PRO A 47 16.54 1.52 -2.39
C PRO A 47 16.68 0.66 -1.14
N ILE A 48 17.50 -0.40 -1.21
CA ILE A 48 17.98 -1.09 0.00
C ILE A 48 18.85 -0.09 0.75
N LEU A 49 18.25 0.65 1.68
CA LEU A 49 19.00 1.53 2.57
C LEU A 49 19.77 0.61 3.53
N GLU A 50 21.08 0.55 3.37
CA GLU A 50 21.97 0.03 4.40
C GLU A 50 21.88 0.97 5.63
N ASP A 51 21.64 0.37 6.79
CA ASP A 51 21.83 0.92 8.14
C ASP A 51 20.97 2.13 8.60
N TYR A 52 20.07 1.83 9.55
CA TYR A 52 19.46 2.71 10.57
C TYR A 52 18.68 3.99 10.17
N GLN A 53 18.63 4.42 8.91
CA GLN A 53 17.94 5.67 8.55
C GLN A 53 16.42 5.64 8.78
N VAL A 54 15.75 4.54 8.40
CA VAL A 54 14.28 4.41 8.56
C VAL A 54 13.86 4.34 10.04
N PRO A 55 14.49 3.49 10.90
CA PRO A 55 14.19 3.50 12.33
C PRO A 55 14.47 4.84 13.01
N ASN A 56 15.53 5.54 12.62
CA ASN A 56 15.85 6.85 13.21
C ASN A 56 14.81 7.91 12.82
N ALA A 57 14.42 7.98 11.54
CA ALA A 57 13.37 8.89 11.07
C ALA A 57 12.02 8.60 11.76
N ALA A 58 11.73 7.33 12.04
CA ALA A 58 10.56 6.92 12.81
C ALA A 58 10.57 7.49 14.23
N VAL A 59 11.68 7.28 14.95
CA VAL A 59 11.85 7.77 16.32
C VAL A 59 11.81 9.30 16.34
N GLU A 60 12.41 9.96 15.36
CA GLU A 60 12.35 11.41 15.20
C GLU A 60 10.91 11.91 14.98
N ALA A 61 10.14 11.28 14.09
CA ALA A 61 8.72 11.62 13.88
C ALA A 61 7.89 11.49 15.18
N VAL A 62 8.15 10.44 15.97
CA VAL A 62 7.50 10.27 17.29
C VAL A 62 7.93 11.35 18.27
N ASN A 63 9.22 11.70 18.33
CA ASN A 63 9.72 12.77 19.19
C ASN A 63 9.10 14.13 18.81
N LEU A 64 8.98 14.42 17.51
CA LEU A 64 8.31 15.62 17.01
C LEU A 64 6.82 15.63 17.41
N ALA A 65 6.12 14.51 17.27
CA ALA A 65 4.72 14.41 17.69
C ALA A 65 4.55 14.63 19.21
N LEU A 66 5.42 14.02 20.03
CA LEU A 66 5.40 14.18 21.48
C LEU A 66 5.72 15.61 21.92
N ALA A 67 6.62 16.30 21.21
CA ALA A 67 6.98 17.69 21.50
C ALA A 67 5.87 18.68 21.13
N ASN A 68 4.94 18.30 20.25
CA ASN A 68 3.85 19.14 19.74
C ASN A 68 2.47 18.64 20.17
N LEU A 69 2.37 18.04 21.36
CA LEU A 69 1.08 17.63 21.92
C LEU A 69 0.17 18.84 22.17
N GLU A 70 -1.05 18.77 21.66
CA GLU A 70 -2.09 19.78 21.86
C GLU A 70 -3.46 19.11 22.10
N PRO A 71 -4.43 19.82 22.73
CA PRO A 71 -5.80 19.30 22.86
C PRO A 71 -6.42 19.04 21.49
N ALA A 72 -7.04 17.87 21.32
CA ALA A 72 -7.66 17.45 20.08
C ALA A 72 -9.02 16.79 20.33
N TRP A 73 -9.95 16.95 19.41
CA TRP A 73 -11.10 16.07 19.26
C TRP A 73 -10.84 15.10 18.11
N ALA A 74 -11.28 13.86 18.24
CA ALA A 74 -11.20 12.86 17.18
C ALA A 74 -12.58 12.55 16.62
N GLY A 75 -12.68 12.38 15.31
CA GLY A 75 -13.89 11.94 14.62
C GLY A 75 -13.55 10.87 13.60
N TYR A 76 -14.48 9.95 13.37
CA TYR A 76 -14.33 8.86 12.41
C TYR A 76 -15.47 8.91 11.40
N ASN A 77 -15.14 8.69 10.13
CA ASN A 77 -16.14 8.50 9.09
C ASN A 77 -15.58 7.61 7.97
N THR A 78 -16.47 7.11 7.12
CA THR A 78 -16.14 6.25 5.97
C THR A 78 -16.72 6.83 4.69
N GLY A 79 -16.03 6.60 3.57
CA GLY A 79 -16.47 6.94 2.21
C GLY A 79 -16.16 5.82 1.23
N THR A 80 -16.14 6.13 -0.06
CA THR A 80 -15.91 5.12 -1.10
C THR A 80 -15.12 5.67 -2.28
N ALA A 81 -14.02 4.99 -2.63
CA ALA A 81 -13.21 5.33 -3.80
C ALA A 81 -13.10 4.16 -4.80
N HIS A 82 -13.13 4.48 -6.10
CA HIS A 82 -13.06 3.52 -7.20
C HIS A 82 -11.77 3.50 -8.08
N PRO A 83 -10.62 4.10 -7.71
CA PRO A 83 -9.41 4.00 -8.52
C PRO A 83 -8.71 2.63 -8.46
N ASN A 84 -9.11 1.75 -7.53
CA ASN A 84 -8.56 0.40 -7.41
C ASN A 84 -9.34 -0.65 -8.23
N ALA A 85 -8.78 -1.85 -8.37
CA ALA A 85 -9.47 -3.02 -8.92
C ALA A 85 -8.79 -4.30 -8.43
N ASN A 86 -9.54 -5.39 -8.41
CA ASN A 86 -8.95 -6.70 -8.18
C ASN A 86 -7.97 -7.01 -9.33
N ARG A 87 -6.84 -7.68 -9.04
CA ARG A 87 -5.78 -8.00 -10.00
C ARG A 87 -5.71 -9.49 -10.39
N ASP A 88 -6.57 -10.32 -9.82
CA ASP A 88 -6.63 -11.75 -10.10
C ASP A 88 -7.60 -12.04 -11.25
N ALA A 89 -7.07 -12.08 -12.47
CA ALA A 89 -7.83 -12.38 -13.67
C ALA A 89 -7.55 -13.80 -14.18
N ILE A 90 -8.44 -14.29 -15.05
CA ILE A 90 -8.18 -15.47 -15.88
C ILE A 90 -7.85 -14.98 -17.29
N SER A 91 -6.68 -15.33 -17.79
CA SER A 91 -6.30 -15.00 -19.16
C SER A 91 -7.26 -15.68 -20.14
N PRO A 92 -7.88 -14.95 -21.08
CA PRO A 92 -8.75 -15.56 -22.08
C PRO A 92 -7.97 -16.40 -23.10
N ILE A 93 -6.65 -16.23 -23.19
CA ILE A 93 -5.78 -16.95 -24.13
C ILE A 93 -5.36 -18.28 -23.53
N THR A 94 -4.86 -18.29 -22.29
CA THR A 94 -4.29 -19.49 -21.67
C THR A 94 -5.30 -20.25 -20.81
N GLY A 95 -6.38 -19.61 -20.37
CA GLY A 95 -7.32 -20.16 -19.38
C GLY A 95 -6.72 -20.26 -17.97
N LEU A 96 -5.56 -19.65 -17.73
CA LEU A 96 -4.82 -19.72 -16.47
C LEU A 96 -4.86 -18.37 -15.75
N TRP A 97 -4.60 -18.39 -14.43
CA TRP A 97 -4.49 -17.17 -13.63
C TRP A 97 -3.44 -16.21 -14.21
N THR A 98 -3.74 -14.93 -14.24
CA THR A 98 -2.81 -13.87 -14.63
C THR A 98 -3.04 -12.65 -13.76
N GLU A 99 -1.97 -11.88 -13.52
CA GLU A 99 -2.10 -10.60 -12.85
C GLU A 99 -2.57 -9.56 -13.86
N ALA A 100 -3.88 -9.28 -13.86
CA ALA A 100 -4.51 -8.29 -14.73
C ALA A 100 -5.80 -7.77 -14.09
N VAL A 101 -6.24 -6.60 -14.53
CA VAL A 101 -7.44 -5.95 -13.97
C VAL A 101 -8.67 -6.86 -14.12
N ASN A 102 -9.29 -7.18 -12.99
CA ASN A 102 -10.53 -7.93 -12.90
C ASN A 102 -11.62 -7.05 -12.25
N LEU A 103 -12.50 -6.49 -13.09
CA LEU A 103 -13.57 -5.59 -12.63
C LEU A 103 -14.78 -6.32 -12.04
N THR A 104 -14.86 -7.65 -12.15
CA THR A 104 -15.97 -8.44 -11.64
C THR A 104 -15.65 -9.14 -10.32
N ALA A 105 -14.36 -9.28 -9.98
CA ALA A 105 -13.94 -9.78 -8.69
C ALA A 105 -14.06 -8.72 -7.58
N PRO A 106 -14.25 -9.14 -6.31
CA PRO A 106 -14.33 -8.23 -5.18
C PRO A 106 -13.07 -7.36 -5.05
N ALA A 107 -13.28 -6.09 -4.76
CA ALA A 107 -12.23 -5.17 -4.31
C ALA A 107 -12.86 -4.24 -3.29
N ASP A 108 -12.24 -4.13 -2.12
CA ASP A 108 -12.69 -3.23 -1.07
C ASP A 108 -12.57 -1.78 -1.55
N ARG A 109 -13.65 -1.02 -1.42
CA ARG A 109 -13.76 0.36 -1.90
C ARG A 109 -13.86 1.36 -0.75
N GLU A 110 -13.96 0.87 0.48
CA GLU A 110 -14.17 1.71 1.66
C GLU A 110 -12.92 2.54 1.96
N VAL A 111 -13.10 3.84 2.04
CA VAL A 111 -12.08 4.76 2.56
C VAL A 111 -12.45 5.05 4.00
N GLU A 112 -11.58 4.74 4.95
CA GLU A 112 -11.77 5.09 6.36
C GLU A 112 -10.92 6.32 6.68
N ALA A 113 -11.48 7.29 7.41
CA ALA A 113 -10.73 8.44 7.89
C ALA A 113 -10.97 8.68 9.38
N LEU A 114 -9.90 8.60 10.17
CA LEU A 114 -9.86 9.12 11.54
C LEU A 114 -9.24 10.52 11.50
N THR A 115 -10.03 11.52 11.88
CA THR A 115 -9.68 12.94 11.79
C THR A 115 -9.48 13.52 13.18
N PHE A 116 -8.43 14.31 13.36
CA PHE A 116 -8.13 15.04 14.59
C PHE A 116 -8.23 16.53 14.35
N ILE A 117 -9.00 17.25 15.15
CA ILE A 117 -9.22 18.70 15.04
C ILE A 117 -8.96 19.42 16.35
N ARG A 118 -8.64 20.71 16.29
CA ARG A 118 -8.54 21.58 17.47
C ARG A 118 -9.94 21.89 18.00
N PRO A 119 -10.20 21.73 19.31
CA PRO A 119 -11.50 22.05 19.89
C PRO A 119 -11.89 23.52 19.72
N SER A 120 -10.90 24.43 19.75
CA SER A 120 -11.09 25.89 19.74
C SER A 120 -11.70 26.44 18.46
N ASP A 121 -11.30 25.95 17.30
CA ASP A 121 -11.67 26.51 15.99
C ASP A 121 -12.01 25.45 14.93
N LYS A 122 -11.98 24.16 15.30
CA LYS A 122 -12.22 23.01 14.42
C LYS A 122 -11.20 22.90 13.27
N SER A 123 -10.06 23.58 13.35
CA SER A 123 -8.98 23.41 12.39
C SER A 123 -8.37 21.99 12.48
N PRO A 124 -7.99 21.36 11.35
CA PRO A 124 -7.41 20.03 11.38
C PRO A 124 -6.00 20.04 11.96
N ILE A 125 -5.67 18.95 12.66
CA ILE A 125 -4.35 18.63 13.23
C ILE A 125 -3.74 17.46 12.46
N ALA A 126 -4.52 16.39 12.28
CA ALA A 126 -4.08 15.21 11.57
C ALA A 126 -5.23 14.43 10.95
N SER A 127 -4.94 13.63 9.93
CA SER A 127 -5.82 12.58 9.42
C SER A 127 -5.06 11.26 9.34
N TYR A 128 -5.76 10.17 9.63
CA TYR A 128 -5.30 8.82 9.44
C TYR A 128 -6.28 8.11 8.52
N THR A 129 -5.83 7.82 7.31
CA THR A 129 -6.65 7.24 6.25
C THR A 129 -6.30 5.78 6.04
N SER A 130 -7.30 4.93 5.92
CA SER A 130 -7.19 3.53 5.52
C SER A 130 -7.88 3.32 4.17
N TYR A 131 -7.21 2.69 3.20
CA TYR A 131 -7.83 2.34 1.91
C TYR A 131 -7.11 1.16 1.24
N ALA A 132 -7.84 0.29 0.54
CA ALA A 132 -7.28 -0.93 -0.08
C ALA A 132 -6.82 -0.69 -1.53
N MET A 133 -5.56 -0.31 -1.74
CA MET A 133 -4.96 -0.28 -3.09
C MET A 133 -3.46 -0.48 -3.00
N HIS A 134 -2.85 -1.30 -3.86
CA HIS A 134 -1.41 -1.54 -3.79
C HIS A 134 -0.59 -0.33 -4.29
N PRO A 135 0.50 0.11 -3.62
CA PRO A 135 1.38 1.20 -4.06
C PRO A 135 2.43 0.76 -5.09
N VAL A 136 1.96 0.34 -6.28
CA VAL A 136 2.80 -0.29 -7.32
C VAL A 136 2.97 0.54 -8.59
N MET A 137 2.49 1.77 -8.65
CA MET A 137 2.58 2.57 -9.89
C MET A 137 4.03 2.88 -10.27
N SER A 138 4.88 3.07 -9.26
CA SER A 138 6.30 3.32 -9.43
C SER A 138 7.13 2.04 -9.49
N TYR A 139 6.55 0.85 -9.28
CA TYR A 139 7.28 -0.41 -9.22
C TYR A 139 8.16 -0.62 -10.47
N LEU A 140 9.42 -0.99 -10.26
CA LEU A 140 10.44 -1.24 -11.29
C LEU A 140 10.73 -0.05 -12.21
N THR A 141 10.41 1.19 -11.81
CA THR A 141 10.79 2.39 -12.60
C THR A 141 12.26 2.81 -12.41
N GLY A 142 12.94 2.31 -11.37
CA GLY A 142 14.27 2.78 -10.97
C GLY A 142 14.29 4.12 -10.22
N TYR A 143 13.12 4.67 -9.87
CA TYR A 143 12.98 5.89 -9.07
C TYR A 143 12.44 5.60 -7.67
N THR A 144 13.04 6.23 -6.66
CA THR A 144 12.50 6.22 -5.30
C THR A 144 11.23 7.07 -5.24
N SER A 145 10.14 6.49 -4.75
CA SER A 145 8.84 7.16 -4.64
C SER A 145 8.04 6.63 -3.46
N ALA A 146 7.22 7.49 -2.87
CA ALA A 146 6.18 7.11 -1.91
C ALA A 146 4.85 6.75 -2.61
N ASP A 147 4.88 6.66 -3.96
CA ASP A 147 3.78 6.26 -4.83
C ASP A 147 2.50 7.12 -4.66
N TRP A 148 1.36 6.62 -5.12
CA TRP A 148 0.08 7.30 -4.99
C TRP A 148 -0.30 7.63 -3.54
N PRO A 149 0.06 6.86 -2.49
CA PRO A 149 -0.20 7.26 -1.11
C PRO A 149 0.55 8.51 -0.70
N GLY A 150 1.81 8.65 -1.11
CA GLY A 150 2.60 9.84 -0.86
C GLY A 150 2.08 11.07 -1.60
N ALA A 151 1.52 10.87 -2.81
CA ALA A 151 0.82 11.93 -3.52
C ALA A 151 -0.49 12.33 -2.83
N MET A 152 -1.24 11.36 -2.32
CA MET A 152 -2.48 11.56 -1.57
C MET A 152 -2.23 12.33 -0.27
N THR A 153 -1.33 11.86 0.60
CA THR A 153 -1.03 12.53 1.88
C THR A 153 -0.50 13.94 1.68
N ARG A 154 0.37 14.14 0.68
CA ARG A 154 0.86 15.48 0.32
C ARG A 154 -0.26 16.39 -0.17
N TRP A 155 -1.20 15.88 -0.96
CA TRP A 155 -2.34 16.66 -1.42
C TRP A 155 -3.23 17.09 -0.26
N VAL A 156 -3.63 16.15 0.61
CA VAL A 156 -4.43 16.45 1.82
C VAL A 156 -3.72 17.52 2.66
N ALA A 157 -2.46 17.33 3.03
CA ALA A 157 -1.73 18.29 3.85
C ALA A 157 -1.66 19.69 3.20
N ASN A 158 -1.39 19.76 1.89
CA ASN A 158 -1.35 21.02 1.15
C ASN A 158 -2.71 21.73 1.10
N SER A 159 -3.82 20.99 0.95
CA SER A 159 -5.17 21.55 0.92
C SER A 159 -5.54 22.27 2.21
N PHE A 160 -4.89 21.95 3.32
CA PHE A 160 -5.02 22.62 4.61
C PHE A 160 -3.80 23.49 4.97
N GLY A 161 -3.09 24.00 3.96
CA GLY A 161 -1.98 24.95 4.13
C GLY A 161 -0.75 24.37 4.82
N ASN A 162 -0.58 23.04 4.80
CA ASN A 162 0.46 22.31 5.53
C ASN A 162 0.41 22.46 7.06
N ASN A 163 -0.76 22.79 7.60
CA ASN A 163 -0.99 22.92 9.05
C ASN A 163 -1.49 21.62 9.71
N MET A 164 -1.57 20.53 8.94
CA MET A 164 -1.95 19.20 9.43
C MET A 164 -1.04 18.10 8.89
N VAL A 165 -0.99 16.97 9.60
CA VAL A 165 -0.30 15.76 9.15
C VAL A 165 -1.30 14.76 8.57
N ALA A 166 -1.14 14.37 7.31
CA ALA A 166 -1.95 13.32 6.69
C ALA A 166 -1.18 12.00 6.63
N ILE A 167 -1.78 10.92 7.11
CA ILE A 167 -1.20 9.58 7.17
C ILE A 167 -2.05 8.63 6.35
N TYR A 168 -1.40 7.75 5.60
CA TYR A 168 -2.03 6.63 4.90
C TYR A 168 -1.62 5.30 5.53
N SER A 169 -2.59 4.40 5.64
CA SER A 169 -2.43 3.03 6.09
C SER A 169 -3.07 2.06 5.11
N GLN A 170 -2.38 0.96 4.87
CA GLN A 170 -2.80 -0.05 3.92
C GLN A 170 -3.87 -0.97 4.54
N GLN A 171 -5.05 -1.03 3.93
CA GLN A 171 -6.04 -2.11 4.16
C GLN A 171 -5.63 -3.38 3.39
N ALA A 172 -6.45 -4.44 3.44
CA ALA A 172 -6.20 -5.71 2.78
C ALA A 172 -6.18 -5.59 1.23
N SER A 173 -5.01 -5.22 0.66
CA SER A 173 -4.82 -4.98 -0.77
C SER A 173 -4.01 -6.06 -1.50
N GLY A 174 -3.91 -7.26 -0.91
CA GLY A 174 -3.09 -8.35 -1.44
C GLY A 174 -3.45 -8.79 -2.87
N ASP A 175 -4.70 -8.58 -3.28
CA ASP A 175 -5.23 -8.85 -4.61
C ASP A 175 -5.82 -7.59 -5.27
N VAL A 176 -5.49 -6.38 -4.78
CA VAL A 176 -6.10 -5.13 -5.23
C VAL A 176 -5.04 -4.12 -5.69
N ASN A 177 -4.94 -3.88 -6.99
CA ASN A 177 -4.04 -2.91 -7.60
C ASN A 177 -4.77 -1.61 -7.99
N PRO A 178 -4.02 -0.54 -8.36
CA PRO A 178 -4.57 0.56 -9.14
C PRO A 178 -5.17 0.04 -10.44
N ARG A 179 -6.31 0.60 -10.84
CA ARG A 179 -7.04 0.18 -12.04
C ARG A 179 -6.30 0.46 -13.34
N TRP A 180 -5.48 1.52 -13.39
CA TRP A 180 -4.88 2.02 -14.63
C TRP A 180 -3.35 1.97 -14.61
N LEU A 181 -2.79 0.81 -15.00
CA LEU A 181 -1.34 0.54 -14.97
C LEU A 181 -0.61 0.80 -16.31
N ARG A 182 -1.33 1.22 -17.36
CA ARG A 182 -0.77 1.42 -18.72
C ARG A 182 0.51 2.25 -18.73
N THR A 183 0.58 3.34 -17.96
CA THR A 183 1.76 4.21 -17.90
C THR A 183 2.98 3.47 -17.37
N THR A 184 2.80 2.65 -16.34
CA THR A 184 3.85 1.81 -15.75
C THR A 184 4.29 0.73 -16.73
N THR A 185 3.35 0.13 -17.47
CA THR A 185 3.70 -0.81 -18.55
C THR A 185 4.54 -0.16 -19.66
N ASN A 186 4.21 1.08 -20.06
CA ASN A 186 4.99 1.79 -21.08
C ASN A 186 6.39 2.18 -20.58
N ASP A 187 6.52 2.55 -19.31
CA ASP A 187 7.82 2.80 -18.68
C ASP A 187 8.71 1.55 -18.76
N LEU A 188 8.17 0.38 -18.40
CA LEU A 188 8.87 -0.90 -18.50
C LEU A 188 9.25 -1.24 -19.95
N LEU A 189 8.34 -1.05 -20.92
CA LEU A 189 8.67 -1.24 -22.34
C LEU A 189 9.78 -0.30 -22.81
N SER A 190 9.79 0.94 -22.32
CA SER A 190 10.82 1.92 -22.65
C SER A 190 12.18 1.50 -22.11
N GLN A 191 12.26 1.01 -20.87
CA GLN A 191 13.49 0.44 -20.33
C GLN A 191 14.01 -0.74 -21.17
N ARG A 192 13.12 -1.47 -21.83
CA ARG A 192 13.47 -2.61 -22.69
C ARG A 192 13.85 -2.22 -24.12
N HIS A 193 13.71 -0.95 -24.51
CA HIS A 193 13.75 -0.50 -25.90
C HIS A 193 12.79 -1.27 -26.83
N ASP A 194 11.66 -1.72 -26.28
CA ASP A 194 10.63 -2.43 -27.02
C ASP A 194 9.60 -1.45 -27.64
N TYR A 195 8.81 -1.94 -28.60
CA TYR A 195 7.79 -1.13 -29.26
C TYR A 195 6.64 -0.74 -28.30
N ILE A 196 6.32 0.56 -28.25
CA ILE A 196 5.26 1.11 -27.39
C ILE A 196 4.06 1.50 -28.25
N THR A 197 2.98 0.73 -28.13
CA THR A 197 1.74 0.93 -28.90
C THR A 197 0.93 2.12 -28.40
N ASN A 198 1.19 2.59 -27.18
CA ASN A 198 0.37 3.52 -26.39
C ASN A 198 -1.02 3.00 -25.98
N TYR A 199 -1.46 1.84 -26.46
CA TYR A 199 -2.65 1.14 -25.98
C TYR A 199 -2.31 0.28 -24.76
N GLU A 200 -3.33 -0.18 -24.05
CA GLU A 200 -3.11 -1.18 -23.00
C GLU A 200 -2.54 -2.47 -23.61
N THR A 201 -1.59 -3.05 -22.91
CA THR A 201 -0.96 -4.34 -23.23
C THR A 201 -0.85 -5.16 -21.95
N ASP A 202 -0.60 -6.45 -22.10
CA ASP A 202 -0.49 -7.37 -20.97
C ASP A 202 0.67 -6.98 -20.05
N HIS A 203 0.34 -6.56 -18.84
CA HIS A 203 1.30 -6.03 -17.88
C HIS A 203 2.30 -7.10 -17.44
N GLU A 204 1.82 -8.29 -17.08
CA GLU A 204 2.67 -9.39 -16.59
C GLU A 204 3.71 -9.81 -17.64
N THR A 205 3.35 -9.96 -18.92
CA THR A 205 4.32 -10.32 -19.98
C THR A 205 5.43 -9.28 -20.13
N VAL A 206 5.13 -8.00 -19.87
CA VAL A 206 6.12 -6.92 -19.94
C VAL A 206 7.00 -6.90 -18.67
N GLU A 207 6.39 -6.97 -17.50
CA GLU A 207 7.05 -6.85 -16.19
C GLU A 207 8.04 -7.98 -15.92
N VAL A 208 7.69 -9.22 -16.29
CA VAL A 208 8.44 -10.44 -15.99
C VAL A 208 9.92 -10.32 -16.36
N ALA A 209 10.27 -9.70 -17.49
CA ALA A 209 11.67 -9.60 -17.92
C ALA A 209 12.52 -8.69 -17.01
N VAL A 210 11.95 -7.59 -16.53
CA VAL A 210 12.61 -6.62 -15.64
C VAL A 210 12.63 -7.15 -14.20
N ARG A 211 11.50 -7.67 -13.71
CA ARG A 211 11.37 -8.28 -12.37
C ARG A 211 12.35 -9.44 -12.17
N ASN A 212 12.55 -10.25 -13.20
CA ASN A 212 13.37 -11.45 -13.13
C ASN A 212 14.87 -11.16 -13.31
N PHE A 213 15.25 -9.89 -13.45
CA PHE A 213 16.60 -9.45 -13.78
C PHE A 213 17.15 -10.08 -15.08
N THR A 214 16.27 -10.60 -15.95
CA THR A 214 16.65 -11.04 -17.30
C THR A 214 17.01 -9.83 -18.16
N LEU A 215 16.43 -8.67 -17.86
CA LEU A 215 16.84 -7.36 -18.33
C LEU A 215 17.23 -6.51 -17.11
N PRO A 216 18.38 -5.81 -17.14
CA PRO A 216 18.77 -4.94 -16.05
C PRO A 216 17.76 -3.81 -15.88
N LEU A 217 17.52 -3.38 -14.64
CA LEU A 217 16.75 -2.19 -14.36
C LEU A 217 17.48 -0.98 -14.96
N MET A 218 16.83 -0.27 -15.89
CA MET A 218 17.39 0.89 -16.57
C MET A 218 16.52 2.11 -16.33
N ARG A 219 17.06 3.31 -16.58
CA ARG A 219 16.21 4.51 -16.59
C ARG A 219 15.36 4.49 -17.87
N ALA A 220 14.06 4.58 -17.70
CA ALA A 220 13.14 4.75 -18.83
C ALA A 220 13.38 6.09 -19.55
N ASP A 221 12.87 6.20 -20.77
CA ASP A 221 12.81 7.48 -21.49
C ASP A 221 12.05 8.52 -20.64
N PRO A 222 12.58 9.75 -20.52
CA PRO A 222 11.96 10.83 -19.75
C PRO A 222 10.47 11.07 -20.01
N VAL A 223 9.99 10.78 -21.22
CA VAL A 223 8.57 10.92 -21.60
C VAL A 223 7.70 9.94 -20.82
N TYR A 224 8.09 8.67 -20.70
CA TYR A 224 7.25 7.65 -20.07
C TYR A 224 7.29 7.70 -18.56
N ILE A 225 8.47 7.96 -17.98
CA ILE A 225 8.57 8.14 -16.53
C ILE A 225 7.75 9.36 -16.06
N ARG A 226 7.71 10.44 -16.86
CA ARG A 226 6.84 11.59 -16.57
C ARG A 226 5.37 11.19 -16.56
N GLN A 227 4.91 10.39 -17.53
CA GLN A 227 3.53 9.88 -17.54
C GLN A 227 3.23 9.01 -16.31
N VAL A 228 4.18 8.21 -15.82
CA VAL A 228 4.01 7.44 -14.58
C VAL A 228 3.78 8.37 -13.39
N PHE A 229 4.63 9.38 -13.21
CA PHE A 229 4.50 10.32 -12.10
C PHE A 229 3.26 11.22 -12.20
N ASP A 230 2.84 11.61 -13.40
CA ASP A 230 1.58 12.32 -13.63
C ASP A 230 0.38 11.44 -13.23
N ASN A 231 0.41 10.14 -13.55
CA ASN A 231 -0.64 9.19 -13.16
C ASN A 231 -0.63 8.91 -11.65
N ILE A 232 0.54 8.78 -11.02
CA ILE A 232 0.70 8.70 -9.55
C ILE A 232 0.04 9.91 -8.89
N GLN A 233 0.32 11.11 -9.39
CA GLN A 233 -0.24 12.34 -8.83
C GLN A 233 -1.76 12.39 -9.03
N ALA A 234 -2.27 12.03 -10.22
CA ALA A 234 -3.69 11.97 -10.49
C ALA A 234 -4.43 10.98 -9.57
N LEU A 235 -3.91 9.75 -9.42
CA LEU A 235 -4.47 8.75 -8.51
C LEU A 235 -4.46 9.24 -7.06
N GLY A 236 -3.34 9.83 -6.61
CA GLY A 236 -3.23 10.41 -5.29
C GLY A 236 -4.25 11.52 -5.03
N ILE A 237 -4.48 12.41 -6.00
CA ILE A 237 -5.49 13.48 -5.91
C ILE A 237 -6.89 12.88 -5.83
N VAL A 238 -7.25 11.94 -6.69
CA VAL A 238 -8.59 11.34 -6.69
C VAL A 238 -8.92 10.69 -5.34
N VAL A 239 -7.98 9.95 -4.76
CA VAL A 239 -8.17 9.36 -3.42
C VAL A 239 -8.19 10.46 -2.35
N ALA A 240 -7.33 11.47 -2.45
CA ALA A 240 -7.26 12.54 -1.46
C ALA A 240 -8.52 13.40 -1.41
N GLU A 241 -9.15 13.66 -2.55
CA GLU A 241 -10.44 14.36 -2.60
C GLU A 241 -11.53 13.56 -1.90
N GLU A 242 -11.56 12.23 -2.07
CA GLU A 242 -12.47 11.38 -1.31
C GLU A 242 -12.19 11.47 0.19
N VAL A 243 -10.92 11.41 0.60
CA VAL A 243 -10.53 11.59 2.02
C VAL A 243 -11.03 12.93 2.56
N ILE A 244 -10.88 14.02 1.82
CA ILE A 244 -11.36 15.34 2.22
C ILE A 244 -12.89 15.37 2.31
N CYS A 245 -13.61 14.69 1.40
CA CYS A 245 -15.06 14.52 1.51
C CYS A 245 -15.45 13.79 2.80
N VAL A 246 -14.83 12.64 3.09
CA VAL A 246 -15.07 11.86 4.33
C VAL A 246 -14.82 12.71 5.58
N MET A 247 -13.70 13.43 5.60
CA MET A 247 -13.36 14.36 6.68
C MET A 247 -14.41 15.47 6.85
N SER A 248 -14.91 16.02 5.73
CA SER A 248 -15.91 17.10 5.73
C SER A 248 -17.28 16.65 6.24
N GLU A 249 -17.61 15.37 6.04
CA GLU A 249 -18.87 14.77 6.50
C GLU A 249 -18.79 14.27 7.95
N THR A 250 -17.61 14.29 8.57
CA THR A 250 -17.42 13.88 9.97
C THR A 250 -18.10 14.88 10.91
N ASN A 251 -19.13 14.43 11.63
CA ASN A 251 -19.95 15.28 12.51
C ASN A 251 -19.96 14.81 13.98
N GLU A 252 -19.55 13.57 14.25
CA GLU A 252 -19.39 13.03 15.60
C GLU A 252 -17.93 13.22 16.06
N TRP A 253 -17.76 13.99 17.14
CA TRP A 253 -16.44 14.38 17.66
C TRP A 253 -16.31 14.00 19.13
N GLN A 254 -15.26 13.23 19.44
CA GLN A 254 -14.94 12.74 20.78
C GLN A 254 -13.76 13.50 21.37
N GLU A 255 -13.91 13.99 22.60
CA GLU A 255 -12.82 14.70 23.31
C GLU A 255 -11.79 13.76 23.94
N ALA A 256 -12.22 12.55 24.29
CA ALA A 256 -11.40 11.52 24.93
C ALA A 256 -11.67 10.15 24.29
N PRO A 257 -11.37 9.99 22.98
CA PRO A 257 -11.62 8.74 22.27
C PRO A 257 -10.84 7.60 22.95
N THR A 258 -11.46 6.44 23.03
CA THR A 258 -10.78 5.23 23.51
C THR A 258 -10.41 4.35 22.34
N ILE A 259 -9.14 3.95 22.28
CA ILE A 259 -8.67 2.97 21.30
C ILE A 259 -8.65 1.61 21.99
N TRP A 260 -9.38 0.67 21.41
CA TRP A 260 -9.31 -0.72 21.81
C TRP A 260 -8.71 -1.54 20.66
N GLY A 261 -7.89 -2.51 21.03
CA GLY A 261 -7.27 -3.44 20.09
C GLY A 261 -7.58 -4.86 20.51
N LYS A 262 -7.97 -5.69 19.56
CA LYS A 262 -8.00 -7.14 19.71
C LYS A 262 -6.84 -7.73 18.95
N GLN A 263 -6.04 -8.53 19.65
CA GLN A 263 -5.02 -9.35 19.05
C GLN A 263 -5.54 -10.78 18.96
N GLN A 264 -5.41 -11.39 17.79
CA GLN A 264 -5.76 -12.79 17.59
C GLN A 264 -4.66 -13.47 16.78
N ASN A 265 -4.20 -14.62 17.26
CA ASN A 265 -3.32 -15.48 16.47
C ASN A 265 -4.20 -16.21 15.44
N ALA A 266 -3.95 -15.98 14.16
CA ALA A 266 -4.44 -16.82 13.09
C ALA A 266 -3.35 -17.84 12.76
N THR A 267 -3.72 -19.12 12.61
CA THR A 267 -2.76 -20.14 12.18
C THR A 267 -3.28 -20.77 10.91
N CYS A 268 -2.46 -20.77 9.86
CA CYS A 268 -2.73 -21.49 8.64
C CYS A 268 -1.65 -22.57 8.41
N PRO A 269 -1.99 -23.70 7.77
CA PRO A 269 -1.01 -24.72 7.43
C PRO A 269 0.11 -24.12 6.57
N GLY A 270 1.34 -24.22 7.06
CA GLY A 270 2.51 -23.79 6.31
C GLY A 270 2.69 -24.62 5.05
N ARG A 271 3.04 -23.97 3.95
CA ARG A 271 3.40 -24.62 2.69
C ARG A 271 4.69 -24.01 2.18
N LYS A 272 5.66 -24.86 1.84
CA LYS A 272 6.88 -24.45 1.15
C LYS A 272 6.71 -24.76 -0.33
N ARG A 273 6.79 -23.72 -1.15
CA ARG A 273 6.79 -23.88 -2.60
C ARG A 273 8.12 -24.50 -3.05
N LEU A 274 8.04 -25.56 -3.85
CA LEU A 274 9.16 -26.37 -4.33
C LEU A 274 9.68 -25.92 -5.69
N ASP A 275 8.84 -25.21 -6.45
CA ASP A 275 9.10 -24.77 -7.81
C ASP A 275 9.34 -23.26 -7.90
N ASN A 276 10.13 -22.71 -6.96
CA ASN A 276 10.46 -21.29 -6.79
C ASN A 276 11.31 -20.68 -7.93
N LEU A 277 11.24 -21.22 -9.14
CA LEU A 277 11.84 -20.56 -10.29
C LEU A 277 11.10 -19.25 -10.54
N ILE A 278 11.90 -18.20 -10.73
CA ILE A 278 11.51 -16.82 -11.05
C ILE A 278 10.48 -16.72 -12.21
N VAL A 279 10.40 -17.75 -13.06
CA VAL A 279 9.45 -17.89 -14.19
C VAL A 279 8.08 -18.53 -13.84
N ASN A 280 7.81 -18.90 -12.59
CA ASN A 280 6.62 -19.67 -12.20
C ASN A 280 5.57 -18.87 -11.40
N ARG A 281 5.32 -17.59 -11.72
CA ARG A 281 4.27 -16.80 -11.02
C ARG A 281 2.92 -16.92 -11.73
N ALA A 282 2.72 -16.23 -12.84
CA ALA A 282 1.46 -16.25 -13.58
C ALA A 282 1.21 -17.58 -14.31
N GLY A 283 -0.03 -18.06 -14.20
CA GLY A 283 -0.56 -19.17 -14.97
C GLY A 283 0.05 -20.54 -14.70
N ARG A 284 0.90 -20.72 -13.68
CA ARG A 284 1.53 -22.01 -13.38
C ARG A 284 1.10 -22.52 -12.00
N PRO A 285 0.50 -23.72 -11.90
CA PRO A 285 0.23 -24.35 -10.61
C PRO A 285 1.53 -24.49 -9.82
N GLY A 286 1.59 -23.91 -8.62
CA GLY A 286 2.72 -24.10 -7.72
C GLY A 286 2.76 -25.54 -7.20
N ASN A 287 3.96 -26.09 -7.05
CA ASN A 287 4.19 -27.35 -6.37
C ASN A 287 4.59 -27.06 -4.92
N TYR A 288 3.95 -27.70 -3.95
CA TYR A 288 4.13 -27.39 -2.54
C TYR A 288 4.42 -28.65 -1.73
N THR A 289 5.26 -28.52 -0.71
CA THR A 289 5.35 -29.49 0.38
C THR A 289 4.80 -28.89 1.67
N THR A 290 4.17 -29.73 2.47
CA THR A 290 3.83 -29.46 3.88
C THR A 290 4.79 -30.18 4.83
N ALA A 291 5.64 -31.08 4.33
CA ALA A 291 6.54 -31.88 5.16
C ALA A 291 7.65 -31.00 5.75
N GLY A 292 7.74 -30.99 7.09
CA GLY A 292 8.72 -30.18 7.82
C GLY A 292 8.49 -28.67 7.74
N VAL A 293 7.33 -28.23 7.24
CA VAL A 293 6.99 -26.80 7.17
C VAL A 293 6.14 -26.44 8.38
N PRO A 294 6.63 -25.58 9.29
CA PRO A 294 5.86 -25.16 10.45
C PRO A 294 4.62 -24.36 10.00
N PRO A 295 3.53 -24.38 10.77
CA PRO A 295 2.39 -23.50 10.53
C PRO A 295 2.82 -22.04 10.49
N ILE A 296 2.19 -21.26 9.60
CA ILE A 296 2.35 -19.81 9.62
C ILE A 296 1.38 -19.29 10.68
N THR A 297 1.94 -18.59 11.66
CA THR A 297 1.16 -17.89 12.68
C THR A 297 1.19 -16.41 12.36
N ASP A 298 0.07 -15.89 11.86
CA ASP A 298 -0.10 -14.46 11.64
C ASP A 298 -0.73 -13.81 12.86
N LEU A 299 -0.17 -12.67 13.23
CA LEU A 299 -0.67 -11.84 14.29
C LEU A 299 -1.69 -10.85 13.70
N HIS A 300 -2.97 -11.17 13.82
CA HIS A 300 -4.02 -10.24 13.41
C HIS A 300 -4.28 -9.22 14.51
N TRP A 301 -4.19 -7.95 14.14
CA TRP A 301 -4.64 -6.81 14.95
C TRP A 301 -5.94 -6.27 14.37
N CYS A 302 -6.99 -6.24 15.18
CA CYS A 302 -8.17 -5.45 14.90
C CYS A 302 -8.15 -4.27 15.86
N VAL A 303 -8.05 -3.05 15.34
CA VAL A 303 -8.16 -1.83 16.14
C VAL A 303 -9.56 -1.29 15.89
N GLY A 304 -10.29 -0.98 16.97
CA GLY A 304 -11.59 -0.33 16.89
C GLY A 304 -11.59 1.00 17.63
N HIS A 305 -12.51 1.86 17.23
CA HIS A 305 -12.73 3.18 17.81
C HIS A 305 -14.17 3.28 18.34
N TRP A 306 -14.38 4.13 19.34
CA TRP A 306 -15.69 4.59 19.84
C TRP A 306 -15.66 6.11 19.94
#